data_AF-A0AAT9RLU0-F1
#
_entry.id   AF-A0AAT9RLU0-F1
#
_cell.length_a   1.000
_cell.length_b   1.000
_cell.length_c   1.000
_cell.angle_alpha   90.00
_cell.angle_beta   90.00
_cell.angle_gamma   90.00
#
_symmetry.space_group_name_H-M   'P 1'
#
loop_
_entity.id
_entity.type
_entity.pdbx_description
1 polymer ?
#
loop_
_entity_poly.entity_id
_entity_poly.type
_entity_poly.pdbx_seq_one_letter_code
_entity_poly.pdbx_strand_id
1 'polypeptide(L)'
;MTNHSEAAGTSGNSDIGGQNGCGGSGAPSAYLGHGAAAGPPGEQQVTLRTPAELADALPYLLGYRPEDSIVLVALHDRDARGRFGGRARLGIPAQTDDWPSVAQQLAHGLVTGSERRGAKPESIVAFLCQDPTSRESARDVMERLRPLAQLLRRSCGSLDVPVVEALCISDGRFWSYCCPGNGCCSADGEAMGLPGTSVLAAAATYAGLQVRGTLKEMRARILPWETAAALQQEVALDAAQSALIPRILDAESRADVAEETLAVAQRVMGRLADTPTVSGRLDADLRDDELVGHEDAATLILGLQDRATRDRAAEWMEGDEAGPALRLWRALARRCVGPYGEHAAAPLTLVGWVAWSSGDELEAREALAMALAADPDYLFARLLHQACNEGLDPESIRRCLRAERRGRDLTTATAGAGADSEPNLADQSPGVESATDQPCVATGSRRRRRARPEGSPDARASRRSPGATHARRSRSADGDSPARRRQGKADGASGRARVRRGGGAQATEGKT
;
A
#
# COMPACT_ATOMS: atom_id res chain seq x y z
N MET A 1 1.30 -9.84 2.12
CA MET A 1 0.04 -10.38 2.69
C MET A 1 -0.47 -9.35 3.68
N THR A 2 -1.63 -8.75 3.46
CA THR A 2 -2.25 -7.84 4.43
C THR A 2 -3.24 -8.63 5.29
N ASN A 3 -3.00 -8.67 6.60
CA ASN A 3 -3.97 -9.19 7.56
C ASN A 3 -4.82 -8.00 8.00
N HIS A 4 -6.12 -8.01 7.70
CA HIS A 4 -7.00 -6.92 8.13
C HIS A 4 -7.56 -7.24 9.52
N SER A 5 -7.26 -6.36 10.48
CA SER A 5 -7.74 -6.41 11.86
C SER A 5 -8.42 -5.10 12.21
N GLU A 6 -9.72 -5.17 12.48
CA GLU A 6 -10.43 -4.16 13.26
C GLU A 6 -11.26 -4.93 14.28
N ALA A 7 -11.01 -4.63 15.55
CA ALA A 7 -11.93 -4.87 16.64
C ALA A 7 -12.29 -3.48 17.18
N ALA A 8 -13.55 -3.09 17.07
CA ALA A 8 -14.00 -1.81 17.61
C ALA A 8 -13.89 -1.87 19.14
N GLY A 9 -12.92 -1.14 19.70
CA GLY A 9 -12.65 -1.08 21.12
C GLY A 9 -12.30 0.34 21.53
N THR A 10 -13.31 1.12 21.91
CA THR A 10 -13.14 2.53 22.29
C THR A 10 -12.35 2.67 23.59
N SER A 11 -11.18 3.28 23.55
CA SER A 11 -10.35 3.53 24.72
C SER A 11 -10.88 4.71 25.54
N GLY A 12 -11.71 4.43 26.54
CA GLY A 12 -12.28 5.42 27.47
C GLY A 12 -11.43 5.67 28.72
N ASN A 13 -10.67 6.77 28.69
CA ASN A 13 -10.05 7.54 29.78
C ASN A 13 -9.85 6.88 31.17
N SER A 14 -8.58 6.78 31.58
CA SER A 14 -8.22 6.61 33.00
C SER A 14 -8.27 7.97 33.71
N ASP A 15 -8.91 8.05 34.87
CA ASP A 15 -8.65 9.15 35.82
C ASP A 15 -8.80 8.70 37.27
N ILE A 16 -8.00 9.33 38.14
CA ILE A 16 -7.74 8.91 39.53
C ILE A 16 -8.47 9.82 40.51
N GLY A 17 -9.11 9.25 41.54
CA GLY A 17 -9.62 10.02 42.68
C GLY A 17 -10.19 9.14 43.78
N GLY A 18 -9.50 9.06 44.93
CA GLY A 18 -9.98 8.32 46.10
C GLY A 18 -10.15 9.23 47.32
N GLN A 19 -11.16 8.92 48.16
CA GLN A 19 -11.12 9.15 49.62
C GLN A 19 -12.32 8.53 50.38
N ASN A 20 -11.97 7.77 51.42
CA ASN A 20 -12.63 7.45 52.71
C ASN A 20 -14.11 7.83 52.98
N GLY A 21 -14.85 6.89 53.61
CA GLY A 21 -16.09 7.18 54.37
C GLY A 21 -16.74 5.92 54.99
N CYS A 22 -16.92 5.88 56.31
CA CYS A 22 -17.31 4.66 57.06
C CYS A 22 -18.82 4.49 57.31
N GLY A 23 -19.29 3.22 57.34
CA GLY A 23 -20.11 2.69 58.45
C GLY A 23 -21.63 2.49 58.25
N GLY A 24 -22.14 1.33 58.72
CA GLY A 24 -23.49 1.25 59.32
C GLY A 24 -24.52 0.23 58.78
N SER A 25 -24.42 -1.03 59.21
CA SER A 25 -25.52 -1.90 59.69
C SER A 25 -26.84 -2.07 58.90
N GLY A 26 -27.19 -3.33 58.54
CA GLY A 26 -28.58 -3.74 58.30
C GLY A 26 -28.77 -5.00 57.43
N ALA A 27 -29.13 -6.13 58.04
CA ALA A 27 -29.63 -7.35 57.39
C ALA A 27 -30.99 -7.73 58.05
N PRO A 28 -31.82 -8.71 57.56
CA PRO A 28 -31.54 -9.70 56.51
C PRO A 28 -32.72 -10.02 55.52
N SER A 29 -32.46 -11.00 54.63
CA SER A 29 -33.42 -12.00 54.09
C SER A 29 -34.48 -11.61 53.03
N ALA A 30 -34.29 -12.10 51.80
CA ALA A 30 -35.15 -13.16 51.22
C ALA A 30 -34.55 -13.76 49.92
N TYR A 31 -34.76 -15.06 49.71
CA TYR A 31 -34.36 -15.81 48.50
C TYR A 31 -35.29 -15.55 47.32
N LEU A 32 -34.74 -15.41 46.10
CA LEU A 32 -34.89 -16.37 44.97
C LEU A 32 -34.24 -15.79 43.72
N GLY A 33 -33.44 -16.59 43.01
CA GLY A 33 -32.64 -16.11 41.88
C GLY A 33 -33.37 -16.17 40.53
N HIS A 34 -32.79 -15.52 39.54
CA HIS A 34 -32.61 -16.02 38.16
C HIS A 34 -31.45 -15.23 37.53
N GLY A 35 -30.32 -15.88 37.32
CA GLY A 35 -29.09 -15.25 36.82
C GLY A 35 -29.13 -15.01 35.31
N ALA A 36 -29.85 -13.98 34.87
CA ALA A 36 -29.72 -13.44 33.52
C ALA A 36 -28.78 -12.22 33.57
N ALA A 37 -27.49 -12.46 33.30
CA ALA A 37 -26.53 -11.38 33.10
C ALA A 37 -26.84 -10.70 31.74
N ALA A 38 -27.66 -9.66 31.78
CA ALA A 38 -27.86 -8.78 30.62
C ALA A 38 -26.52 -8.10 30.30
N GLY A 39 -26.00 -8.34 29.08
CA GLY A 39 -24.86 -7.60 28.55
C GLY A 39 -25.20 -6.11 28.36
N PRO A 40 -24.17 -5.24 28.19
CA PRO A 40 -24.38 -3.82 28.04
C PRO A 40 -25.21 -3.49 26.78
N PRO A 41 -26.05 -2.43 26.82
CA PRO A 41 -26.88 -2.07 25.68
C PRO A 41 -26.07 -1.29 24.63
N GLY A 42 -26.13 -1.68 23.36
CA GLY A 42 -25.75 -0.78 22.25
C GLY A 42 -25.13 -1.38 21.00
N GLU A 43 -24.52 -2.57 21.04
CA GLU A 43 -23.93 -3.17 19.84
C GLU A 43 -25.01 -3.72 18.89
N GLN A 44 -25.24 -3.06 17.75
CA GLN A 44 -26.10 -3.56 16.68
C GLN A 44 -25.47 -4.79 16.01
N GLN A 45 -25.75 -5.97 16.56
CA GLN A 45 -25.25 -7.24 16.01
C GLN A 45 -26.03 -7.64 14.74
N VAL A 46 -25.51 -7.26 13.57
CA VAL A 46 -26.01 -7.75 12.28
C VAL A 46 -25.61 -9.22 12.10
N THR A 47 -26.60 -10.11 11.94
CA THR A 47 -26.37 -11.55 11.66
C THR A 47 -26.58 -11.80 10.18
N LEU A 48 -25.56 -12.32 9.49
CA LEU A 48 -25.66 -12.72 8.08
C LEU A 48 -26.02 -14.21 7.99
N ARG A 49 -27.01 -14.56 7.16
CA ARG A 49 -27.61 -15.89 7.06
C ARG A 49 -27.64 -16.46 5.66
N THR A 50 -27.46 -15.62 4.63
CA THR A 50 -27.55 -16.02 3.23
C THR A 50 -26.26 -15.72 2.46
N PRO A 51 -25.96 -16.45 1.36
CA PRO A 51 -24.87 -16.13 0.45
C PRO A 51 -24.93 -14.69 -0.09
N ALA A 52 -26.14 -14.18 -0.36
CA ALA A 52 -26.36 -12.79 -0.79
C ALA A 52 -25.92 -11.78 0.28
N GLU A 53 -26.30 -12.00 1.54
CA GLU A 53 -25.87 -11.17 2.68
C GLU A 53 -24.35 -11.24 2.90
N LEU A 54 -23.71 -12.40 2.69
CA LEU A 54 -22.26 -12.53 2.76
C LEU A 54 -21.55 -11.76 1.64
N ALA A 55 -22.07 -11.82 0.40
CA ALA A 55 -21.50 -11.10 -0.74
C ALA A 55 -21.60 -9.58 -0.56
N ASP A 56 -22.78 -9.07 -0.15
CA ASP A 56 -23.01 -7.66 0.12
C ASP A 56 -22.23 -7.13 1.35
N ALA A 57 -21.93 -8.01 2.32
CA ALA A 57 -21.14 -7.65 3.49
C ALA A 57 -19.65 -7.44 3.23
N LEU A 58 -19.10 -8.08 2.21
CA LEU A 58 -17.66 -8.11 1.97
C LEU A 58 -16.99 -6.72 1.93
N PRO A 59 -17.56 -5.67 1.30
CA PRO A 59 -16.95 -4.35 1.29
C PRO A 59 -16.89 -3.68 2.67
N TYR A 60 -17.88 -3.94 3.53
CA TYR A 60 -17.94 -3.39 4.89
C TYR A 60 -16.99 -4.13 5.85
N LEU A 61 -16.75 -5.43 5.62
CA LEU A 61 -15.75 -6.22 6.35
C LEU A 61 -14.30 -5.81 6.01
N LEU A 62 -14.08 -5.13 4.89
CA LEU A 62 -12.76 -4.73 4.38
C LEU A 62 -12.51 -3.22 4.42
N GLY A 63 -13.55 -2.38 4.46
CA GLY A 63 -13.48 -0.92 4.29
C GLY A 63 -13.39 -0.46 2.83
N TYR A 64 -13.43 -1.38 1.86
CA TYR A 64 -13.32 -1.12 0.42
C TYR A 64 -13.94 -2.26 -0.39
N ARG A 65 -14.30 -1.99 -1.66
CA ARG A 65 -14.74 -3.04 -2.59
C ARG A 65 -13.52 -3.78 -3.15
N PRO A 66 -13.37 -5.10 -2.90
CA PRO A 66 -12.28 -5.87 -3.46
C PRO A 66 -12.50 -6.16 -4.95
N GLU A 67 -11.44 -6.03 -5.73
CA GLU A 67 -11.35 -6.37 -7.16
C GLU A 67 -10.12 -7.25 -7.38
N ASP A 68 -10.17 -8.12 -8.39
CA ASP A 68 -9.11 -9.08 -8.75
C ASP A 68 -8.48 -9.79 -7.54
N SER A 69 -9.29 -10.19 -6.57
CA SER A 69 -8.84 -10.58 -5.22
C SER A 69 -9.45 -11.89 -4.72
N ILE A 70 -8.62 -12.69 -4.05
CA ILE A 70 -9.03 -13.77 -3.14
C ILE A 70 -9.15 -13.17 -1.74
N VAL A 71 -10.27 -13.41 -1.07
CA VAL A 71 -10.46 -13.03 0.35
C VAL A 71 -10.90 -14.25 1.13
N LEU A 72 -10.19 -14.55 2.22
CA LEU A 72 -10.58 -15.56 3.22
C LEU A 72 -10.94 -14.85 4.52
N VAL A 73 -12.11 -15.16 5.07
CA VAL A 73 -12.59 -14.62 6.34
C VAL A 73 -12.77 -15.76 7.33
N ALA A 74 -12.08 -15.69 8.46
CA ALA A 74 -12.21 -16.66 9.54
C ALA A 74 -13.54 -16.50 10.27
N LEU A 75 -14.15 -17.62 10.65
CA LEU A 75 -15.28 -17.71 11.56
C LEU A 75 -14.86 -18.43 12.84
N HIS A 76 -15.21 -17.86 13.98
CA HIS A 76 -15.06 -18.43 15.31
C HIS A 76 -16.43 -18.55 15.98
N ASP A 77 -16.55 -19.35 17.04
CA ASP A 77 -17.72 -19.40 17.90
C ASP A 77 -18.98 -19.85 17.14
N ARG A 78 -18.93 -21.05 16.53
CA ARG A 78 -20.10 -21.61 15.80
C ARG A 78 -21.30 -21.81 16.72
N ASP A 79 -21.05 -22.12 17.99
CA ASP A 79 -22.10 -22.33 19.00
C ASP A 79 -22.87 -21.04 19.32
N ALA A 80 -22.22 -19.86 19.28
CA ALA A 80 -22.88 -18.55 19.37
C ALA A 80 -23.04 -17.82 18.02
N ARG A 81 -23.38 -18.58 16.96
CA ARG A 81 -23.80 -18.11 15.62
C ARG A 81 -22.72 -17.64 14.65
N GLY A 82 -21.44 -17.86 14.95
CA GLY A 82 -20.33 -17.57 14.04
C GLY A 82 -19.96 -16.09 13.98
N ARG A 83 -18.90 -15.70 14.69
CA ARG A 83 -18.32 -14.35 14.66
C ARG A 83 -17.21 -14.26 13.62
N PHE A 84 -17.21 -13.19 12.83
CA PHE A 84 -16.10 -12.87 11.92
C PHE A 84 -14.83 -12.54 12.71
N GLY A 85 -13.73 -13.17 12.35
CA GLY A 85 -12.41 -12.95 12.93
C GLY A 85 -11.41 -12.37 11.93
N GLY A 86 -10.21 -12.95 11.92
CA GLY A 86 -9.13 -12.56 11.03
C GLY A 86 -9.49 -12.65 9.54
N ARG A 87 -8.88 -11.77 8.74
CA ARG A 87 -9.10 -11.67 7.29
C ARG A 87 -7.77 -11.74 6.57
N ALA A 88 -7.68 -12.59 5.55
CA ALA A 88 -6.50 -12.71 4.69
C ALA A 88 -6.91 -12.42 3.24
N ARG A 89 -6.14 -11.57 2.56
CA ARG A 89 -6.43 -11.13 1.19
C ARG A 89 -5.18 -11.15 0.31
N LEU A 90 -5.35 -11.52 -0.96
CA LEU A 90 -4.33 -11.48 -2.01
C LEU A 90 -4.99 -11.16 -3.35
N GLY A 91 -4.22 -10.62 -4.30
CA GLY A 91 -4.65 -10.60 -5.70
C GLY A 91 -4.75 -12.03 -6.27
N ILE A 92 -5.65 -12.24 -7.24
CA ILE A 92 -5.74 -13.49 -8.00
C ILE A 92 -4.52 -13.58 -8.94
N PRO A 93 -3.67 -14.63 -8.85
CA PRO A 93 -2.52 -14.76 -9.74
C PRO A 93 -2.96 -14.97 -11.20
N ALA A 94 -2.32 -14.26 -12.13
CA ALA A 94 -2.58 -14.38 -13.56
C ALA A 94 -2.16 -15.76 -14.13
N GLN A 95 -1.13 -16.38 -13.55
CA GLN A 95 -0.71 -17.73 -13.92
C GLN A 95 -1.45 -18.77 -13.07
N THR A 96 -2.07 -19.75 -13.71
CA THR A 96 -2.79 -20.84 -13.04
C THR A 96 -1.88 -21.75 -12.23
N ASP A 97 -0.60 -21.82 -12.58
CA ASP A 97 0.38 -22.70 -11.95
C ASP A 97 0.74 -22.24 -10.52
N ASP A 98 0.55 -20.95 -10.21
CA ASP A 98 0.75 -20.38 -8.87
C ASP A 98 -0.42 -20.67 -7.93
N TRP A 99 -1.60 -21.01 -8.45
CA TRP A 99 -2.85 -21.15 -7.69
C TRP A 99 -2.76 -22.16 -6.53
N PRO A 100 -2.13 -23.35 -6.67
CA PRO A 100 -1.99 -24.28 -5.55
C PRO A 100 -1.14 -23.72 -4.41
N SER A 101 -0.03 -23.05 -4.75
CA SER A 101 0.88 -22.43 -3.78
C SER A 101 0.17 -21.30 -3.03
N VAL A 102 -0.52 -20.41 -3.76
CA VAL A 102 -1.30 -19.31 -3.19
C VAL A 102 -2.44 -19.80 -2.30
N ALA A 103 -3.19 -20.83 -2.72
CA ALA A 103 -4.26 -21.39 -1.91
C ALA A 103 -3.75 -21.99 -0.59
N GLN A 104 -2.61 -22.70 -0.63
CA GLN A 104 -1.96 -23.25 0.56
C GLN A 104 -1.43 -22.15 1.49
N GLN A 105 -0.74 -21.15 0.94
CA GLN A 105 -0.16 -20.04 1.72
C GLN A 105 -1.24 -19.17 2.38
N LEU A 106 -2.35 -18.87 1.69
CA LEU A 106 -3.46 -18.10 2.26
C LEU A 106 -4.17 -18.87 3.38
N ALA A 107 -4.49 -20.15 3.16
CA ALA A 107 -5.11 -20.99 4.18
C ALA A 107 -4.22 -21.10 5.42
N HIS A 108 -2.94 -21.44 5.24
CA HIS A 108 -1.98 -21.56 6.34
C HIS A 108 -1.75 -20.22 7.07
N GLY A 109 -1.57 -19.13 6.33
CA GLY A 109 -1.35 -17.80 6.91
C GLY A 109 -2.52 -17.32 7.76
N LEU A 110 -3.76 -17.55 7.32
CA LEU A 110 -4.96 -17.20 8.08
C LEU A 110 -5.12 -18.06 9.33
N VAL A 111 -4.99 -19.40 9.21
CA VAL A 111 -5.16 -20.33 10.34
C VAL A 111 -4.08 -20.09 11.39
N THR A 112 -2.80 -20.18 11.02
CA THR A 112 -1.67 -19.95 11.93
C THR A 112 -1.68 -18.54 12.52
N GLY A 113 -2.10 -17.54 11.75
CA GLY A 113 -2.25 -16.16 12.22
C GLY A 113 -3.34 -16.01 13.29
N SER A 114 -4.46 -16.72 13.14
CA SER A 114 -5.57 -16.68 14.09
C SER A 114 -5.28 -17.49 15.36
N GLU A 115 -4.62 -18.64 15.24
CA GLU A 115 -4.12 -19.42 16.39
C GLU A 115 -3.20 -18.58 17.29
N ARG A 116 -2.25 -17.83 16.70
CA ARG A 116 -1.37 -16.90 17.44
C ARG A 116 -2.12 -15.78 18.16
N ARG A 117 -3.35 -15.45 17.74
CA ARG A 117 -4.20 -14.40 18.33
C ARG A 117 -5.24 -14.95 19.31
N GLY A 118 -5.26 -16.26 19.56
CA GLY A 118 -5.99 -16.87 20.66
C GLY A 118 -6.62 -18.23 20.34
N ALA A 119 -7.19 -18.39 19.14
CA ALA A 119 -7.93 -19.60 18.78
C ALA A 119 -7.84 -19.93 17.29
N LYS A 120 -7.79 -21.22 16.98
CA LYS A 120 -7.98 -21.74 15.63
C LYS A 120 -9.40 -21.38 15.13
N PRO A 121 -9.57 -20.93 13.87
CA PRO A 121 -10.89 -20.72 13.31
C PRO A 121 -11.61 -22.06 13.11
N GLU A 122 -12.92 -22.07 13.35
CA GLU A 122 -13.75 -23.29 13.24
C GLU A 122 -14.28 -23.50 11.82
N SER A 123 -14.33 -22.44 11.03
CA SER A 123 -14.63 -22.46 9.59
C SER A 123 -14.13 -21.18 8.91
N ILE A 124 -14.17 -21.17 7.58
CA ILE A 124 -13.79 -20.03 6.74
C ILE A 124 -14.91 -19.75 5.71
N VAL A 125 -15.11 -18.48 5.37
CA VAL A 125 -15.81 -18.06 4.14
C VAL A 125 -14.77 -17.60 3.12
N ALA A 126 -14.88 -18.08 1.89
CA ALA A 126 -14.00 -17.70 0.79
C ALA A 126 -14.75 -16.83 -0.23
N PHE A 127 -14.10 -15.78 -0.71
CA PHE A 127 -14.60 -14.90 -1.76
C PHE A 127 -13.56 -14.78 -2.87
N LEU A 128 -14.04 -14.84 -4.12
CA LEU A 128 -13.28 -14.69 -5.35
C LEU A 128 -13.91 -13.53 -6.12
N CYS A 129 -13.28 -12.36 -6.07
CA CYS A 129 -13.80 -11.12 -6.63
C CYS A 129 -13.02 -10.77 -7.89
N GLN A 130 -13.66 -10.82 -9.06
CA GLN A 130 -13.06 -10.45 -10.34
C GLN A 130 -14.17 -10.09 -11.33
N ASP A 131 -14.11 -8.89 -11.89
CA ASP A 131 -15.02 -8.48 -12.96
C ASP A 131 -14.52 -8.98 -14.33
N PRO A 132 -15.42 -9.22 -15.30
CA PRO A 132 -15.04 -9.75 -16.60
C PRO A 132 -14.26 -8.72 -17.43
N THR A 133 -13.20 -9.17 -18.11
CA THR A 133 -12.62 -8.40 -19.22
C THR A 133 -13.58 -8.33 -20.40
N SER A 134 -13.37 -7.38 -21.33
CA SER A 134 -14.26 -7.14 -22.49
C SER A 134 -14.42 -8.30 -23.49
N ARG A 135 -13.88 -9.48 -23.20
CA ARG A 135 -13.91 -10.70 -24.03
C ARG A 135 -14.49 -11.92 -23.30
N GLU A 136 -14.81 -11.81 -22.02
CA GLU A 136 -15.39 -12.89 -21.21
C GLU A 136 -16.70 -12.41 -20.57
N SER A 137 -17.58 -13.34 -20.18
CA SER A 137 -18.74 -13.03 -19.34
C SER A 137 -18.41 -13.27 -17.86
N ALA A 138 -19.20 -12.69 -16.95
CA ALA A 138 -19.06 -12.95 -15.51
C ALA A 138 -19.22 -14.46 -15.16
N ARG A 139 -19.96 -15.21 -15.98
CA ARG A 139 -20.07 -16.67 -15.88
C ARG A 139 -18.78 -17.38 -16.31
N ASP A 140 -18.09 -16.89 -17.33
CA ASP A 140 -16.80 -17.44 -17.76
C ASP A 140 -15.72 -17.21 -16.69
N VAL A 141 -15.74 -16.04 -16.02
CA VAL A 141 -14.92 -15.77 -14.84
C VAL A 141 -15.19 -16.81 -13.75
N MET A 142 -16.47 -17.05 -13.42
CA MET A 142 -16.87 -18.02 -12.40
C MET A 142 -16.41 -19.45 -12.73
N GLU A 143 -16.56 -19.91 -13.97
CA GLU A 143 -16.07 -21.23 -14.38
C GLU A 143 -14.54 -21.30 -14.38
N ARG A 144 -13.85 -20.24 -14.83
CA ARG A 144 -12.38 -20.14 -14.82
C ARG A 144 -11.81 -20.18 -13.40
N LEU A 145 -12.48 -19.57 -12.41
CA LEU A 145 -12.05 -19.53 -11.01
C LEU A 145 -12.50 -20.76 -10.19
N ARG A 146 -13.35 -21.64 -10.74
CA ARG A 146 -13.81 -22.87 -10.08
C ARG A 146 -12.66 -23.78 -9.57
N PRO A 147 -11.55 -23.99 -10.29
CA PRO A 147 -10.42 -24.79 -9.78
C PRO A 147 -9.72 -24.13 -8.59
N LEU A 148 -9.60 -22.80 -8.57
CA LEU A 148 -9.02 -22.03 -7.46
C LEU A 148 -9.91 -22.11 -6.22
N ALA A 149 -11.23 -21.97 -6.37
CA ALA A 149 -12.19 -22.21 -5.28
C ALA A 149 -12.00 -23.60 -4.65
N GLN A 150 -11.85 -24.64 -5.48
CA GLN A 150 -11.64 -26.00 -5.01
C GLN A 150 -10.24 -26.25 -4.41
N LEU A 151 -9.22 -25.50 -4.81
CA LEU A 151 -7.90 -25.51 -4.16
C LEU A 151 -7.96 -24.85 -2.77
N LEU A 152 -8.64 -23.71 -2.63
CA LEU A 152 -8.83 -23.02 -1.35
C LEU A 152 -9.60 -23.92 -0.36
N ARG A 153 -10.72 -24.52 -0.79
CA ARG A 153 -11.52 -25.46 0.03
C ARG A 153 -10.70 -26.65 0.52
N ARG A 154 -9.89 -27.27 -0.36
CA ARG A 154 -9.02 -28.41 0.03
C ARG A 154 -7.88 -27.98 0.95
N SER A 155 -7.27 -26.81 0.72
CA SER A 155 -6.15 -26.30 1.53
C SER A 155 -6.57 -25.95 2.96
N CYS A 156 -7.75 -25.34 3.13
CA CYS A 156 -8.32 -25.09 4.46
C CYS A 156 -8.77 -26.42 5.12
N GLY A 157 -9.36 -27.33 4.33
CA GLY A 157 -9.77 -28.66 4.79
C GLY A 157 -8.61 -29.51 5.29
N SER A 158 -7.41 -29.43 4.69
CA SER A 158 -6.20 -30.11 5.18
C SER A 158 -5.62 -29.53 6.47
N LEU A 159 -6.17 -28.41 6.94
CA LEU A 159 -5.88 -27.79 8.24
C LEU A 159 -7.03 -28.00 9.23
N ASP A 160 -8.00 -28.88 8.94
CA ASP A 160 -9.24 -29.11 9.70
C ASP A 160 -10.11 -27.85 9.88
N VAL A 161 -10.04 -26.90 8.94
CA VAL A 161 -10.88 -25.69 8.93
C VAL A 161 -11.73 -25.70 7.66
N PRO A 162 -12.98 -26.21 7.71
CA PRO A 162 -13.81 -26.30 6.51
C PRO A 162 -14.20 -24.91 6.00
N VAL A 163 -14.14 -24.73 4.69
CA VAL A 163 -14.77 -23.59 4.01
C VAL A 163 -16.27 -23.88 3.93
N VAL A 164 -17.08 -23.14 4.68
CA VAL A 164 -18.54 -23.33 4.75
C VAL A 164 -19.26 -22.75 3.53
N GLU A 165 -18.75 -21.63 3.00
CA GLU A 165 -19.26 -20.99 1.80
C GLU A 165 -18.08 -20.43 0.98
N ALA A 166 -18.18 -20.55 -0.34
CA ALA A 166 -17.18 -20.10 -1.30
C ALA A 166 -17.88 -19.39 -2.46
N LEU A 167 -17.76 -18.05 -2.52
CA LEU A 167 -18.48 -17.22 -3.48
C LEU A 167 -17.58 -16.71 -4.59
N CYS A 168 -18.07 -16.74 -5.83
CA CYS A 168 -17.60 -15.87 -6.91
C CYS A 168 -18.42 -14.57 -6.89
N ILE A 169 -17.77 -13.41 -7.02
CA ILE A 169 -18.40 -12.10 -7.18
C ILE A 169 -17.84 -11.47 -8.45
N SER A 170 -18.71 -11.12 -9.39
CA SER A 170 -18.35 -10.66 -10.75
C SER A 170 -19.52 -9.91 -11.38
N ASP A 171 -19.29 -8.73 -11.96
CA ASP A 171 -20.28 -7.91 -12.68
C ASP A 171 -21.58 -7.66 -11.88
N GLY A 172 -21.44 -7.28 -10.60
CA GLY A 172 -22.59 -7.05 -9.72
C GLY A 172 -23.40 -8.31 -9.38
N ARG A 173 -22.89 -9.51 -9.68
CA ARG A 173 -23.54 -10.81 -9.44
C ARG A 173 -22.70 -11.68 -8.54
N PHE A 174 -23.32 -12.70 -7.95
CA PHE A 174 -22.63 -13.73 -7.18
C PHE A 174 -23.09 -15.16 -7.54
N TRP A 175 -22.21 -16.11 -7.27
CA TRP A 175 -22.43 -17.56 -7.39
C TRP A 175 -21.83 -18.27 -6.18
N SER A 176 -22.49 -19.31 -5.64
CA SER A 176 -21.88 -20.22 -4.66
C SER A 176 -21.24 -21.43 -5.34
N TYR A 177 -19.97 -21.69 -5.04
CA TYR A 177 -19.27 -22.95 -5.38
C TYR A 177 -19.59 -24.09 -4.41
N CYS A 178 -20.34 -23.82 -3.33
CA CYS A 178 -20.84 -24.82 -2.40
C CYS A 178 -22.23 -25.35 -2.77
N CYS A 179 -23.02 -24.63 -3.60
CA CYS A 179 -24.34 -25.11 -4.01
C CYS A 179 -24.23 -26.40 -4.85
N PRO A 180 -25.04 -27.45 -4.57
CA PRO A 180 -24.91 -28.75 -5.23
C PRO A 180 -25.39 -28.77 -6.70
N GLY A 181 -25.88 -27.64 -7.23
CA GLY A 181 -26.19 -27.47 -8.65
C GLY A 181 -27.55 -28.02 -9.10
N ASN A 182 -28.37 -28.55 -8.20
CA ASN A 182 -29.70 -29.14 -8.49
C ASN A 182 -30.79 -28.07 -8.78
N GLY A 183 -30.47 -27.04 -9.57
CA GLY A 183 -31.37 -25.90 -9.82
C GLY A 183 -31.48 -24.90 -8.65
N CYS A 184 -30.60 -25.00 -7.65
CA CYS A 184 -30.60 -24.13 -6.47
C CYS A 184 -30.21 -22.67 -6.75
N CYS A 185 -29.30 -22.45 -7.69
CA CYS A 185 -28.81 -21.13 -8.10
C CYS A 185 -28.95 -20.96 -9.62
N SER A 186 -29.11 -19.72 -10.06
CA SER A 186 -29.09 -19.37 -11.48
C SER A 186 -27.71 -19.66 -12.11
N ALA A 187 -27.70 -20.20 -13.33
CA ALA A 187 -26.47 -20.37 -14.10
C ALA A 187 -25.78 -19.03 -14.41
N ASP A 188 -26.57 -17.97 -14.57
CA ASP A 188 -26.12 -16.60 -14.87
C ASP A 188 -25.95 -15.76 -13.60
N GLY A 189 -25.92 -16.41 -12.44
CA GLY A 189 -25.69 -15.80 -11.13
C GLY A 189 -26.91 -15.08 -10.58
N GLU A 190 -26.86 -14.81 -9.28
CA GLU A 190 -27.84 -13.99 -8.58
C GLU A 190 -27.33 -12.54 -8.55
N ALA A 191 -28.21 -11.57 -8.83
CA ALA A 191 -27.86 -10.16 -8.77
C ALA A 191 -27.67 -9.73 -7.32
N MET A 192 -26.59 -9.00 -7.03
CA MET A 192 -26.44 -8.33 -5.74
C MET A 192 -27.43 -7.16 -5.63
N GLY A 193 -27.74 -6.76 -4.40
CA GLY A 193 -28.53 -5.54 -4.15
C GLY A 193 -27.81 -4.29 -4.65
N LEU A 194 -28.55 -3.18 -4.80
CA LEU A 194 -27.95 -1.88 -5.08
C LEU A 194 -26.96 -1.53 -3.95
N PRO A 195 -25.69 -1.20 -4.24
CA PRO A 195 -24.70 -0.89 -3.22
C PRO A 195 -25.20 0.19 -2.24
N GLY A 196 -25.06 -0.08 -0.94
CA GLY A 196 -25.50 0.85 0.10
C GLY A 196 -26.96 0.70 0.57
N THR A 197 -27.75 -0.20 -0.03
CA THR A 197 -29.19 -0.34 0.33
C THR A 197 -29.50 -1.40 1.39
N SER A 198 -28.51 -2.16 1.87
CA SER A 198 -28.73 -3.25 2.82
C SER A 198 -28.77 -2.79 4.29
N VAL A 199 -29.30 -3.68 5.16
CA VAL A 199 -29.28 -3.47 6.62
C VAL A 199 -27.86 -3.32 7.15
N LEU A 200 -26.90 -4.07 6.60
CA LEU A 200 -25.50 -3.96 6.98
C LEU A 200 -24.89 -2.65 6.47
N ALA A 201 -25.23 -2.19 5.27
CA ALA A 201 -24.79 -0.88 4.79
C ALA A 201 -25.28 0.26 5.71
N ALA A 202 -26.54 0.20 6.15
CA ALA A 202 -27.11 1.16 7.09
C ALA A 202 -26.41 1.10 8.46
N ALA A 203 -26.18 -0.10 9.02
CA ALA A 203 -25.47 -0.29 10.28
C ALA A 203 -24.01 0.16 10.21
N ALA A 204 -23.30 -0.16 9.12
CA ALA A 204 -21.93 0.27 8.87
C ALA A 204 -21.83 1.80 8.75
N THR A 205 -22.77 2.44 8.03
CA THR A 205 -22.86 3.90 7.94
C THR A 205 -23.13 4.54 9.30
N TYR A 206 -24.02 3.96 10.11
CA TYR A 206 -24.29 4.40 11.48
C TYR A 206 -23.05 4.26 12.40
N ALA A 207 -22.26 3.21 12.21
CA ALA A 207 -20.98 3.00 12.89
C ALA A 207 -19.82 3.85 12.32
N GLY A 208 -20.07 4.72 11.33
CA GLY A 208 -19.06 5.59 10.73
C GLY A 208 -18.13 4.92 9.70
N LEU A 209 -18.36 3.64 9.35
CA LEU A 209 -17.57 2.92 8.35
C LEU A 209 -17.85 3.47 6.94
N GLN A 210 -16.81 3.95 6.28
CA GLN A 210 -16.87 4.45 4.90
C GLN A 210 -16.18 3.47 3.94
N VAL A 211 -16.94 2.89 3.00
CA VAL A 211 -16.37 2.06 1.94
C VAL A 211 -15.66 2.97 0.92
N ARG A 212 -14.32 2.94 0.89
CA ARG A 212 -13.47 3.92 0.19
C ARG A 212 -13.41 3.78 -1.35
N GLY A 213 -14.39 3.16 -1.97
CA GLY A 213 -14.37 2.79 -3.39
C GLY A 213 -13.61 1.49 -3.63
N THR A 214 -12.94 1.37 -4.78
CA THR A 214 -12.14 0.19 -5.14
C THR A 214 -10.64 0.46 -5.02
N LEU A 215 -9.85 -0.61 -4.95
CA LEU A 215 -8.39 -0.47 -4.87
C LEU A 215 -7.75 -0.06 -6.19
N LYS A 216 -8.38 -0.40 -7.32
CA LYS A 216 -7.94 0.10 -8.64
C LYS A 216 -8.13 1.60 -8.74
N GLU A 217 -9.26 2.14 -8.27
CA GLU A 217 -9.49 3.58 -8.17
C GLU A 217 -8.47 4.26 -7.27
N MET A 218 -8.13 3.65 -6.12
CA MET A 218 -7.12 4.18 -5.19
C MET A 218 -5.71 4.20 -5.82
N ARG A 219 -5.28 3.09 -6.43
CA ARG A 219 -3.99 2.98 -7.12
C ARG A 219 -3.88 3.92 -8.32
N ALA A 220 -4.96 4.14 -9.07
CA ALA A 220 -4.99 5.08 -10.20
C ALA A 220 -4.60 6.52 -9.81
N ARG A 221 -4.73 6.89 -8.52
CA ARG A 221 -4.29 8.20 -8.01
C ARG A 221 -2.77 8.34 -7.86
N ILE A 222 -2.03 7.24 -7.89
CA ILE A 222 -0.59 7.18 -7.59
C ILE A 222 0.23 6.37 -8.61
N LEU A 223 -0.42 5.81 -9.63
CA LEU A 223 0.27 5.18 -10.76
C LEU A 223 0.93 6.24 -11.67
N PRO A 224 2.14 5.98 -12.20
CA PRO A 224 2.78 6.86 -13.17
C PRO A 224 1.91 7.15 -14.40
N TRP A 225 2.05 8.34 -14.97
CA TRP A 225 1.35 8.71 -16.20
C TRP A 225 1.81 7.85 -17.40
N GLU A 226 0.83 7.27 -18.09
CA GLU A 226 1.00 6.64 -19.42
C GLU A 226 0.60 7.60 -20.57
N THR A 227 0.43 8.89 -20.27
CA THR A 227 -0.06 9.91 -21.22
C THR A 227 1.09 10.62 -21.94
N ALA A 228 0.79 11.42 -22.97
CA ALA A 228 1.78 12.22 -23.68
C ALA A 228 2.54 13.23 -22.77
N ALA A 229 1.98 13.60 -21.61
CA ALA A 229 2.64 14.46 -20.63
C ALA A 229 3.84 13.78 -19.95
N ALA A 230 3.90 12.44 -19.94
CA ALA A 230 5.04 11.68 -19.43
C ALA A 230 6.35 12.06 -20.16
N LEU A 231 6.30 12.27 -21.48
CA LEU A 231 7.49 12.66 -22.27
C LEU A 231 8.05 14.03 -21.86
N GLN A 232 7.19 14.98 -21.48
CA GLN A 232 7.62 16.30 -20.99
C GLN A 232 8.21 16.19 -19.58
N GLN A 233 7.65 15.33 -18.73
CA GLN A 233 8.18 15.03 -17.40
C GLN A 233 9.53 14.30 -17.45
N GLU A 234 9.71 13.38 -18.40
CA GLU A 234 10.97 12.64 -18.62
C GLU A 234 12.11 13.58 -19.04
N VAL A 235 11.85 14.53 -19.94
CA VAL A 235 12.84 15.57 -20.31
C VAL A 235 13.22 16.46 -19.12
N ALA A 236 12.27 16.85 -18.28
CA ALA A 236 12.57 17.61 -17.06
C ALA A 236 13.37 16.79 -16.04
N LEU A 237 13.08 15.48 -15.92
CA LEU A 237 13.84 14.55 -15.08
C LEU A 237 15.29 14.40 -15.58
N ASP A 238 15.52 14.25 -16.88
CA ASP A 238 16.88 14.19 -17.46
C ASP A 238 17.69 15.48 -17.22
N ALA A 239 17.04 16.63 -17.37
CA ALA A 239 17.66 17.94 -17.13
C ALA A 239 18.01 18.13 -15.64
N ALA A 240 17.06 17.87 -14.74
CA ALA A 240 17.27 17.96 -13.31
C ALA A 240 18.29 16.90 -12.81
N GLN A 241 18.31 15.69 -13.37
CA GLN A 241 19.27 14.65 -13.04
C GLN A 241 20.70 15.12 -13.35
N SER A 242 20.89 15.72 -14.53
CA SER A 242 22.18 16.27 -14.96
C SER A 242 22.67 17.41 -14.08
N ALA A 243 21.76 18.21 -13.52
CA ALA A 243 22.08 19.35 -12.65
C ALA A 243 22.27 18.96 -11.16
N LEU A 244 21.47 18.03 -10.65
CA LEU A 244 21.37 17.72 -9.22
C LEU A 244 22.27 16.57 -8.77
N ILE A 245 22.43 15.49 -9.56
CA ILE A 245 23.27 14.35 -9.14
C ILE A 245 24.70 14.78 -8.77
N PRO A 246 25.41 15.62 -9.56
CA PRO A 246 26.76 16.06 -9.19
C PRO A 246 26.82 16.81 -7.85
N ARG A 247 25.77 17.59 -7.51
CA ARG A 247 25.67 18.35 -6.26
C ARG A 247 25.26 17.47 -5.07
N ILE A 248 24.40 16.47 -5.28
CA ILE A 248 23.98 15.51 -4.24
C ILE A 248 25.15 14.59 -3.83
N LEU A 249 26.02 14.23 -4.78
CA LEU A 249 27.21 13.42 -4.52
C LEU A 249 28.36 14.22 -3.88
N ASP A 250 28.35 15.54 -3.99
CA ASP A 250 29.29 16.43 -3.34
C ASP A 250 28.87 16.73 -1.89
N ALA A 251 29.82 16.62 -0.96
CA ALA A 251 29.51 16.71 0.48
C ALA A 251 29.23 18.14 0.95
N GLU A 252 29.74 19.15 0.24
CA GLU A 252 29.55 20.56 0.59
C GLU A 252 28.18 21.05 0.10
N SER A 253 27.87 20.85 -1.19
CA SER A 253 26.63 21.33 -1.81
C SER A 253 25.38 20.45 -1.60
N ARG A 254 25.52 19.22 -1.06
CA ARG A 254 24.37 18.35 -0.71
C ARG A 254 23.42 18.99 0.30
N ALA A 255 23.94 19.78 1.24
CA ALA A 255 23.09 20.51 2.21
C ALA A 255 22.24 21.58 1.51
N ASP A 256 22.83 22.34 0.59
CA ASP A 256 22.13 23.36 -0.19
C ASP A 256 21.03 22.74 -1.07
N VAL A 257 21.31 21.60 -1.72
CA VAL A 257 20.30 20.87 -2.50
C VAL A 257 19.13 20.41 -1.63
N ALA A 258 19.38 20.00 -0.39
CA ALA A 258 18.30 19.62 0.54
C ALA A 258 17.41 20.82 0.90
N GLU A 259 17.99 21.99 1.20
CA GLU A 259 17.22 23.22 1.45
C GLU A 259 16.48 23.71 0.20
N GLU A 260 17.12 23.72 -0.97
CA GLU A 260 16.48 24.05 -2.25
C GLU A 260 15.27 23.15 -2.53
N THR A 261 15.42 21.83 -2.34
CA THR A 261 14.35 20.85 -2.53
C THR A 261 13.17 21.13 -1.59
N LEU A 262 13.44 21.36 -0.31
CA LEU A 262 12.38 21.59 0.68
C LEU A 262 11.71 22.95 0.50
N ALA A 263 12.44 23.98 0.08
CA ALA A 263 11.87 25.29 -0.27
C ALA A 263 10.96 25.21 -1.51
N VAL A 264 11.31 24.38 -2.51
CA VAL A 264 10.40 24.06 -3.63
C VAL A 264 9.16 23.32 -3.12
N ALA A 265 9.32 22.31 -2.26
CA ALA A 265 8.21 21.53 -1.71
C ALA A 265 7.21 22.41 -0.94
N GLN A 266 7.70 23.27 -0.05
CA GLN A 266 6.89 24.23 0.71
C GLN A 266 6.13 25.20 -0.23
N ARG A 267 6.78 25.71 -1.28
CA ARG A 267 6.15 26.60 -2.28
C ARG A 267 5.05 25.88 -3.07
N VAL A 268 5.23 24.59 -3.38
CA VAL A 268 4.20 23.78 -4.04
C VAL A 268 3.05 23.47 -3.05
N MET A 269 3.35 23.10 -1.82
CA MET A 269 2.35 22.86 -0.76
C MET A 269 1.51 24.10 -0.46
N GLY A 270 2.10 25.30 -0.44
CA GLY A 270 1.35 26.56 -0.31
C GLY A 270 0.33 26.73 -1.44
N ARG A 271 0.75 26.58 -2.70
CA ARG A 271 -0.16 26.61 -3.87
C ARG A 271 -1.30 25.58 -3.78
N LEU A 272 -1.01 24.39 -3.25
CA LEU A 272 -2.00 23.34 -3.04
C LEU A 272 -2.96 23.72 -1.90
N ALA A 273 -2.47 24.22 -0.77
CA ALA A 273 -3.26 24.67 0.38
C ALA A 273 -4.23 25.80 0.02
N ASP A 274 -3.74 26.79 -0.74
CA ASP A 274 -4.53 27.94 -1.22
C ASP A 274 -5.59 27.53 -2.27
N THR A 275 -5.45 26.35 -2.90
CA THR A 275 -6.39 25.87 -3.91
C THR A 275 -7.41 24.88 -3.32
N PRO A 276 -8.72 25.22 -3.27
CA PRO A 276 -9.74 24.33 -2.75
C PRO A 276 -9.88 23.05 -3.58
N THR A 277 -10.16 21.94 -2.90
CA THR A 277 -10.34 20.63 -3.54
C THR A 277 -11.63 20.57 -4.36
N VAL A 278 -11.53 20.12 -5.61
CA VAL A 278 -12.69 19.90 -6.50
C VAL A 278 -13.41 18.61 -6.11
N SER A 279 -14.73 18.54 -6.35
CA SER A 279 -15.50 17.31 -6.19
C SER A 279 -15.16 16.31 -7.28
N GLY A 280 -14.78 15.08 -6.90
CA GLY A 280 -14.35 14.03 -7.82
C GLY A 280 -12.85 13.75 -7.71
N ARG A 281 -12.48 12.49 -7.47
CA ARG A 281 -11.08 12.09 -7.22
C ARG A 281 -10.17 12.42 -8.41
N LEU A 282 -10.59 12.03 -9.62
CA LEU A 282 -9.83 12.27 -10.85
C LEU A 282 -9.65 13.76 -11.13
N ASP A 283 -10.71 14.55 -11.04
CA ASP A 283 -10.66 15.99 -11.31
C ASP A 283 -9.79 16.73 -10.27
N ALA A 284 -9.81 16.31 -9.00
CA ALA A 284 -8.93 16.84 -7.98
C ALA A 284 -7.45 16.46 -8.24
N ASP A 285 -7.18 15.20 -8.62
CA ASP A 285 -5.83 14.75 -8.95
C ASP A 285 -5.27 15.44 -10.20
N LEU A 286 -6.09 15.62 -11.25
CA LEU A 286 -5.72 16.40 -12.45
C LEU A 286 -5.47 17.86 -12.13
N ARG A 287 -6.28 18.47 -11.25
CA ARG A 287 -6.10 19.86 -10.83
C ARG A 287 -4.84 20.05 -9.98
N ASP A 288 -4.53 19.09 -9.11
CA ASP A 288 -3.26 19.06 -8.38
C ASP A 288 -2.08 18.88 -9.34
N ASP A 289 -2.25 18.06 -10.38
CA ASP A 289 -1.25 17.91 -11.43
C ASP A 289 -0.99 19.21 -12.20
N GLU A 290 -2.01 20.03 -12.52
CA GLU A 290 -1.80 21.35 -13.14
C GLU A 290 -1.02 22.35 -12.26
N LEU A 291 -1.03 22.18 -10.93
CA LEU A 291 -0.35 23.07 -9.99
C LEU A 291 1.14 22.74 -9.80
N VAL A 292 1.58 21.52 -10.17
CA VAL A 292 2.96 21.06 -10.05
C VAL A 292 3.65 21.04 -11.41
N GLY A 293 4.47 22.05 -11.69
CA GLY A 293 5.25 22.13 -12.93
C GLY A 293 6.29 21.00 -13.04
N HIS A 294 6.65 20.64 -14.29
CA HIS A 294 7.56 19.50 -14.55
C HIS A 294 8.95 19.66 -13.91
N GLU A 295 9.52 20.87 -13.95
CA GLU A 295 10.81 21.21 -13.34
C GLU A 295 10.78 21.14 -11.80
N ASP A 296 9.74 21.70 -11.17
CA ASP A 296 9.51 21.59 -9.72
C ASP A 296 9.41 20.11 -9.33
N ALA A 297 8.62 19.32 -10.05
CA ALA A 297 8.46 17.90 -9.77
C ALA A 297 9.74 17.09 -9.98
N ALA A 298 10.50 17.36 -11.05
CA ALA A 298 11.77 16.68 -11.31
C ALA A 298 12.80 16.97 -10.21
N THR A 299 12.89 18.23 -9.79
CA THR A 299 13.72 18.66 -8.65
C THR A 299 13.33 17.92 -7.38
N LEU A 300 12.02 17.83 -7.09
CA LEU A 300 11.52 17.15 -5.90
C LEU A 300 11.74 15.63 -5.94
N ILE A 301 11.46 14.96 -7.05
CA ILE A 301 11.62 13.50 -7.21
C ILE A 301 13.09 13.10 -6.99
N LEU A 302 14.04 13.88 -7.51
CA LEU A 302 15.47 13.61 -7.37
C LEU A 302 16.00 14.02 -5.98
N GLY A 303 15.60 15.17 -5.46
CA GLY A 303 15.99 15.62 -4.12
C GLY A 303 15.49 14.73 -2.98
N LEU A 304 14.31 14.10 -3.14
CA LEU A 304 13.75 13.12 -2.21
C LEU A 304 14.49 11.76 -2.19
N GLN A 305 15.44 11.53 -3.11
CA GLN A 305 16.33 10.36 -3.01
C GLN A 305 17.38 10.55 -1.90
N ASP A 306 17.65 11.78 -1.47
CA ASP A 306 18.44 12.00 -0.27
C ASP A 306 17.63 11.67 1.00
N ARG A 307 18.19 10.81 1.84
CA ARG A 307 17.52 10.34 3.06
C ARG A 307 17.20 11.47 4.03
N ALA A 308 18.07 12.47 4.19
CA ALA A 308 17.84 13.56 5.14
C ALA A 308 16.77 14.53 4.61
N THR A 309 16.77 14.84 3.32
CA THR A 309 15.71 15.60 2.65
C THR A 309 14.36 14.91 2.80
N ARG A 310 14.28 13.60 2.53
CA ARG A 310 13.07 12.79 2.69
C ARG A 310 12.58 12.74 4.13
N ASP A 311 13.47 12.53 5.09
CA ASP A 311 13.09 12.40 6.50
C ASP A 311 12.56 13.75 7.05
N ARG A 312 13.04 14.89 6.52
CA ARG A 312 12.44 16.22 6.74
C ARG A 312 11.08 16.37 6.07
N ALA A 313 10.93 15.91 4.83
CA ALA A 313 9.64 15.91 4.12
C ALA A 313 8.57 15.02 4.79
N ALA A 314 8.99 14.00 5.54
CA ALA A 314 8.11 13.14 6.33
C ALA A 314 7.51 13.84 7.57
N GLU A 315 7.98 15.02 7.95
CA GLU A 315 7.48 15.79 9.10
C GLU A 315 6.17 16.55 8.79
N TRP A 316 5.76 16.61 7.52
CA TRP A 316 4.49 17.17 7.07
C TRP A 316 3.37 16.13 7.09
N MET A 317 3.22 15.41 8.21
CA MET A 317 2.29 14.28 8.35
C MET A 317 1.03 14.57 9.17
N GLU A 318 0.91 15.77 9.75
CA GLU A 318 -0.18 16.13 10.66
C GLU A 318 -0.60 17.61 10.53
N GLY A 319 -1.73 17.97 11.15
CA GLY A 319 -2.28 19.32 11.11
C GLY A 319 -2.62 19.79 9.69
N ASP A 320 -2.52 21.10 9.47
CA ASP A 320 -2.85 21.74 8.19
C ASP A 320 -1.83 21.39 7.07
N GLU A 321 -0.64 20.91 7.43
CA GLU A 321 0.40 20.48 6.47
C GLU A 321 0.06 19.13 5.79
N ALA A 322 -0.66 18.23 6.48
CA ALA A 322 -0.89 16.84 6.03
C ALA A 322 -1.66 16.74 4.70
N GLY A 323 -2.73 17.53 4.54
CA GLY A 323 -3.57 17.52 3.35
C GLY A 323 -2.81 17.95 2.08
N PRO A 324 -2.18 19.15 2.08
CA PRO A 324 -1.32 19.61 0.99
C PRO A 324 -0.12 18.70 0.72
N ALA A 325 0.53 18.16 1.76
CA ALA A 325 1.65 17.22 1.60
C ALA A 325 1.21 15.95 0.89
N LEU A 326 0.10 15.33 1.32
CA LEU A 326 -0.44 14.13 0.69
C LEU A 326 -0.85 14.37 -0.79
N ARG A 327 -1.38 15.56 -1.12
CA ARG A 327 -1.65 15.97 -2.51
C ARG A 327 -0.36 16.05 -3.33
N LEU A 328 0.68 16.70 -2.81
CA LEU A 328 1.99 16.78 -3.45
C LEU A 328 2.60 15.38 -3.69
N TRP A 329 2.62 14.52 -2.67
CA TRP A 329 3.23 13.19 -2.79
C TRP A 329 2.53 12.29 -3.81
N ARG A 330 1.20 12.37 -3.93
CA ARG A 330 0.47 11.68 -5.01
C ARG A 330 0.86 12.25 -6.39
N ALA A 331 0.91 13.57 -6.54
CA ALA A 331 1.30 14.23 -7.79
C ALA A 331 2.74 13.92 -8.22
N LEU A 332 3.68 13.75 -7.28
CA LEU A 332 5.04 13.31 -7.58
C LEU A 332 5.10 11.82 -7.94
N ALA A 333 4.36 10.94 -7.26
CA ALA A 333 4.29 9.52 -7.59
C ALA A 333 3.80 9.28 -9.04
N ARG A 334 2.76 10.02 -9.46
CA ARG A 334 2.25 10.00 -10.85
C ARG A 334 3.27 10.49 -11.89
N ARG A 335 4.31 11.21 -11.48
CA ARG A 335 5.37 11.79 -12.35
C ARG A 335 6.66 10.97 -12.40
N CYS A 336 6.76 9.88 -11.66
CA CYS A 336 7.90 8.96 -11.73
C CYS A 336 7.75 8.04 -12.95
N VAL A 337 7.95 8.61 -14.14
CA VAL A 337 7.67 8.01 -15.45
C VAL A 337 8.91 7.41 -16.11
N GLY A 338 8.70 6.48 -17.05
CA GLY A 338 9.76 5.94 -17.90
C GLY A 338 10.90 5.29 -17.09
N PRO A 339 12.18 5.61 -17.38
CA PRO A 339 13.33 5.11 -16.63
C PRO A 339 13.32 5.45 -15.14
N TYR A 340 12.56 6.47 -14.72
CA TYR A 340 12.54 6.98 -13.35
C TYR A 340 11.53 6.26 -12.44
N GLY A 341 10.93 5.13 -12.88
CA GLY A 341 9.96 4.38 -12.09
C GLY A 341 10.44 3.95 -10.69
N GLU A 342 11.72 3.57 -10.54
CA GLU A 342 12.31 3.21 -9.24
C GLU A 342 12.31 4.39 -8.24
N HIS A 343 12.42 5.64 -8.75
CA HIS A 343 12.43 6.85 -7.93
C HIS A 343 11.08 7.09 -7.24
N ALA A 344 10.00 6.43 -7.70
CA ALA A 344 8.67 6.47 -7.07
C ALA A 344 8.66 5.94 -5.63
N ALA A 345 9.63 5.10 -5.24
CA ALA A 345 9.70 4.53 -3.91
C ALA A 345 9.68 5.60 -2.80
N ALA A 346 10.37 6.74 -3.00
CA ALA A 346 10.39 7.83 -2.02
C ALA A 346 9.02 8.57 -1.92
N PRO A 347 8.43 9.13 -3.01
CA PRO A 347 7.08 9.71 -2.96
C PRO A 347 6.00 8.74 -2.48
N LEU A 348 6.00 7.48 -2.93
CA LEU A 348 5.01 6.48 -2.53
C LEU A 348 5.11 6.13 -1.03
N THR A 349 6.32 6.10 -0.48
CA THR A 349 6.51 5.95 0.98
C THR A 349 5.96 7.14 1.75
N LEU A 350 6.12 8.36 1.23
CA LEU A 350 5.57 9.57 1.85
C LEU A 350 4.04 9.64 1.74
N VAL A 351 3.43 9.25 0.60
CA VAL A 351 1.97 9.02 0.50
C VAL A 351 1.53 8.06 1.60
N GLY A 352 2.21 6.92 1.72
CA GLY A 352 1.85 5.89 2.68
C GLY A 352 1.95 6.35 4.14
N TRP A 353 3.01 7.08 4.47
CA TRP A 353 3.27 7.64 5.80
C TRP A 353 2.23 8.69 6.21
N VAL A 354 1.91 9.65 5.33
CA VAL A 354 0.93 10.71 5.62
C VAL A 354 -0.49 10.15 5.65
N ALA A 355 -0.84 9.21 4.76
CA ALA A 355 -2.12 8.51 4.79
C ALA A 355 -2.33 7.76 6.11
N TRP A 356 -1.33 6.98 6.57
CA TRP A 356 -1.39 6.27 7.85
C TRP A 356 -1.48 7.24 9.03
N SER A 357 -0.68 8.30 9.01
CA SER A 357 -0.72 9.36 10.03
C SER A 357 -2.07 10.07 10.09
N SER A 358 -2.81 10.14 8.98
CA SER A 358 -4.16 10.71 8.89
C SER A 358 -5.29 9.70 9.14
N GLY A 359 -4.97 8.43 9.44
CA GLY A 359 -5.94 7.36 9.69
C GLY A 359 -6.49 6.66 8.44
N ASP A 360 -5.96 6.93 7.24
CA ASP A 360 -6.23 6.11 6.05
C ASP A 360 -5.21 4.96 5.96
N GLU A 361 -5.44 3.92 6.77
CA GLU A 361 -4.59 2.72 6.74
C GLU A 361 -4.65 1.94 5.42
N LEU A 362 -5.69 2.16 4.60
CA LEU A 362 -5.88 1.43 3.36
C LEU A 362 -4.99 2.01 2.25
N GLU A 363 -5.06 3.32 2.06
CA GLU A 363 -4.17 4.05 1.17
C GLU A 363 -2.71 3.92 1.65
N ALA A 364 -2.48 3.90 2.96
CA ALA A 364 -1.17 3.61 3.54
C ALA A 364 -0.60 2.27 3.05
N ARG A 365 -1.32 1.15 3.28
CA ARG A 365 -0.84 -0.20 2.94
C ARG A 365 -0.62 -0.36 1.43
N GLU A 366 -1.50 0.19 0.60
CA GLU A 366 -1.42 0.07 -0.86
C GLU A 366 -0.31 0.96 -1.45
N ALA A 367 -0.12 2.19 -0.97
CA ALA A 367 0.99 3.06 -1.38
C ALA A 367 2.36 2.46 -0.96
N LEU A 368 2.46 1.91 0.25
CA LEU A 368 3.66 1.22 0.72
C LEU A 368 3.94 -0.07 -0.05
N ALA A 369 2.91 -0.85 -0.40
CA ALA A 369 3.06 -2.02 -1.26
C ALA A 369 3.53 -1.65 -2.67
N MET A 370 3.07 -0.52 -3.23
CA MET A 370 3.56 0.03 -4.48
C MET A 370 5.01 0.54 -4.38
N ALA A 371 5.39 1.18 -3.27
CA ALA A 371 6.77 1.59 -3.02
C ALA A 371 7.73 0.38 -3.04
N LEU A 372 7.33 -0.73 -2.42
CA LEU A 372 8.08 -2.00 -2.43
C LEU A 372 8.06 -2.75 -3.76
N ALA A 373 7.13 -2.41 -4.66
CA ALA A 373 7.13 -2.91 -6.04
C ALA A 373 8.06 -2.10 -6.95
N ALA A 374 8.29 -0.82 -6.63
CA ALA A 374 9.25 0.05 -7.31
C ALA A 374 10.70 -0.20 -6.83
N ASP A 375 10.91 -0.32 -5.52
CA ASP A 375 12.19 -0.75 -4.91
C ASP A 375 11.93 -1.71 -3.73
N PRO A 376 12.17 -3.03 -3.90
CA PRO A 376 11.98 -4.03 -2.86
C PRO A 376 12.89 -3.85 -1.63
N ASP A 377 14.02 -3.17 -1.76
CA ASP A 377 15.00 -2.95 -0.69
C ASP A 377 14.84 -1.59 0.01
N TYR A 378 13.84 -0.78 -0.39
CA TYR A 378 13.57 0.53 0.19
C TYR A 378 13.20 0.44 1.68
N LEU A 379 14.21 0.56 2.55
CA LEU A 379 14.13 0.27 3.98
C LEU A 379 12.98 0.99 4.70
N PHE A 380 12.70 2.25 4.34
CA PHE A 380 11.65 3.03 4.99
C PHE A 380 10.24 2.51 4.64
N ALA A 381 10.01 2.14 3.37
CA ALA A 381 8.78 1.46 2.95
C ALA A 381 8.63 0.11 3.67
N ARG A 382 9.72 -0.67 3.78
CA ARG A 382 9.70 -1.98 4.46
C ARG A 382 9.29 -1.86 5.92
N LEU A 383 9.89 -0.92 6.66
CA LEU A 383 9.60 -0.70 8.08
C LEU A 383 8.18 -0.20 8.30
N LEU A 384 7.73 0.80 7.53
CA LEU A 384 6.35 1.30 7.62
C LEU A 384 5.34 0.22 7.20
N HIS A 385 5.58 -0.50 6.12
CA HIS A 385 4.69 -1.58 5.67
C HIS A 385 4.59 -2.70 6.71
N GLN A 386 5.69 -3.05 7.40
CA GLN A 386 5.65 -3.99 8.51
C GLN A 386 4.82 -3.44 9.68
N ALA A 387 5.09 -2.21 10.12
CA ALA A 387 4.37 -1.56 11.23
C ALA A 387 2.85 -1.46 10.97
N CYS A 388 2.44 -1.06 9.76
CA CYS A 388 1.04 -1.00 9.33
C CYS A 388 0.35 -2.39 9.28
N ASN A 389 1.10 -3.48 9.09
CA ASN A 389 0.57 -4.85 9.06
C ASN A 389 0.60 -5.55 10.42
N GLU A 390 1.42 -5.07 11.35
CA GLU A 390 1.47 -5.52 12.75
C GLU A 390 0.48 -4.77 13.65
N GLY A 391 -0.12 -3.68 13.15
CA GLY A 391 -1.11 -2.88 13.91
C GLY A 391 -0.47 -1.98 14.96
N LEU A 392 0.76 -1.50 14.71
CA LEU A 392 1.42 -0.54 15.58
C LEU A 392 0.72 0.83 15.52
N ASP A 393 0.86 1.65 16.57
CA ASP A 393 0.35 3.02 16.58
C ASP A 393 1.35 3.98 15.89
N PRO A 394 0.96 4.70 14.80
CA PRO A 394 1.82 5.68 14.14
C PRO A 394 2.31 6.80 15.06
N GLU A 395 1.61 7.09 16.16
CA GLU A 395 1.97 8.13 17.13
C GLU A 395 3.37 7.93 17.75
N SER A 396 3.84 6.69 17.84
CA SER A 396 5.22 6.41 18.29
C SER A 396 6.27 6.98 17.33
N ILE A 397 6.01 6.93 16.02
CA ILE A 397 6.89 7.48 14.99
C ILE A 397 6.68 8.99 14.86
N ARG A 398 5.43 9.49 14.94
CA ARG A 398 5.14 10.94 14.95
C ARG A 398 5.91 11.64 16.07
N ARG A 399 5.94 11.06 17.28
CA ARG A 399 6.70 11.58 18.43
C ARG A 399 8.21 11.71 18.14
N CYS A 400 8.78 10.74 17.41
CA CYS A 400 10.19 10.77 17.02
C CYS A 400 10.46 11.92 16.05
N LEU A 401 9.68 12.04 14.97
CA LEU A 401 9.82 13.12 13.99
C LEU A 401 9.59 14.52 14.61
N ARG A 402 8.59 14.67 15.48
CA ARG A 402 8.39 15.94 16.23
C ARG A 402 9.59 16.30 17.11
N ALA A 403 10.27 15.31 17.70
CA ALA A 403 11.47 15.55 18.50
C ALA A 403 12.68 15.96 17.63
N GLU A 404 12.84 15.36 16.45
CA GLU A 404 13.87 15.74 15.48
C GLU A 404 13.65 17.17 14.92
N ARG A 405 12.40 17.51 14.52
CA ARG A 405 12.03 18.88 14.08
C ARG A 405 12.41 19.92 15.13
N ARG A 406 11.93 19.75 16.37
CA ARG A 406 12.24 20.64 17.51
C ARG A 406 13.73 20.72 17.82
N GLY A 407 14.44 19.59 17.77
CA GLY A 407 15.88 19.56 18.00
C GLY A 407 16.64 20.43 16.98
N ARG A 408 16.23 20.36 15.71
CA ARG A 408 16.81 21.21 14.66
C ARG A 408 16.43 22.68 14.81
N ASP A 409 15.16 22.99 15.07
CA ASP A 409 14.68 24.37 15.29
C ASP A 409 15.42 25.07 16.45
N LEU A 410 15.78 24.32 17.50
CA LEU A 410 16.63 24.82 18.58
C LEU A 410 18.07 25.06 18.11
N THR A 411 18.66 24.15 17.34
CA THR A 411 20.04 24.36 16.83
C THR A 411 20.15 25.55 15.88
N THR A 412 19.18 25.75 14.98
CA THR A 412 19.15 26.91 14.07
C THR A 412 18.92 28.22 14.83
N ALA A 413 18.04 28.23 15.84
CA ALA A 413 17.88 29.38 16.73
C ALA A 413 19.18 29.73 17.47
N THR A 414 19.92 28.75 18.00
CA THR A 414 21.22 29.00 18.66
C THR A 414 22.31 29.46 17.68
N ALA A 415 22.30 28.98 16.43
CA ALA A 415 23.24 29.42 15.41
C ALA A 415 22.98 30.87 14.96
N GLY A 416 21.69 31.26 14.82
CA GLY A 416 21.29 32.63 14.53
C GLY A 416 21.61 33.61 15.68
N ALA A 417 21.34 33.22 16.93
CA ALA A 417 21.65 34.04 18.10
C ALA A 417 23.16 34.23 18.33
N GLY A 418 24.01 33.33 17.83
CA GLY A 418 25.46 33.44 17.91
C GLY A 418 26.10 34.44 16.93
N ALA A 419 25.34 34.98 15.97
CA ALA A 419 25.86 35.92 14.96
C ALA A 419 25.79 37.41 15.38
N ASP A 420 24.82 37.77 16.23
CA ASP A 420 24.55 39.17 16.63
C ASP A 420 25.00 39.50 18.06
N SER A 421 26.08 38.87 18.56
CA SER A 421 26.57 39.10 19.93
C SER A 421 28.09 38.91 20.10
N GLU A 422 28.88 39.82 19.55
CA GLU A 422 30.10 40.26 20.25
C GLU A 422 29.75 41.34 21.27
N PRO A 423 30.11 41.13 22.54
CA PRO A 423 30.73 42.22 23.28
C PRO A 423 32.10 41.83 23.85
N ASN A 424 32.97 42.84 23.89
CA ASN A 424 34.39 42.76 24.21
C ASN A 424 34.67 42.54 25.72
N LEU A 425 35.61 41.63 26.01
CA LEU A 425 36.41 41.43 27.24
C LEU A 425 36.03 42.18 28.54
N ALA A 426 35.85 41.44 29.65
CA ALA A 426 36.88 41.29 30.72
C ALA A 426 36.39 40.61 32.02
N ASP A 427 37.22 39.68 32.51
CA ASP A 427 37.53 39.36 33.91
C ASP A 427 36.43 39.29 35.00
N GLN A 428 36.04 38.06 35.38
CA GLN A 428 36.13 37.56 36.77
C GLN A 428 35.74 36.07 36.90
N SER A 429 36.58 35.31 37.60
CA SER A 429 36.22 34.07 38.34
C SER A 429 36.10 34.42 39.83
N PRO A 430 35.43 33.65 40.73
CA PRO A 430 35.24 32.20 40.67
C PRO A 430 33.86 31.66 41.13
N GLY A 431 33.66 30.33 41.05
CA GLY A 431 32.54 29.64 41.70
C GLY A 431 32.44 28.16 41.32
N VAL A 432 32.88 27.27 42.21
CA VAL A 432 32.76 25.80 42.04
C VAL A 432 31.44 25.33 42.63
N GLU A 433 30.66 24.51 41.92
CA GLU A 433 30.07 23.26 42.47
C GLU A 433 29.45 22.36 41.38
N SER A 434 29.35 21.06 41.67
CA SER A 434 29.24 20.00 40.67
C SER A 434 27.82 19.71 40.16
N ALA A 435 27.71 19.46 38.86
CA ALA A 435 26.60 18.69 38.30
C ALA A 435 26.75 17.20 38.65
N THR A 436 25.67 16.55 39.08
CA THR A 436 25.51 15.09 39.01
C THR A 436 24.70 14.74 37.77
N ASP A 437 25.37 14.22 36.76
CA ASP A 437 24.76 13.65 35.56
C ASP A 437 25.18 12.17 35.46
N GLN A 438 24.27 11.30 35.01
CA GLN A 438 24.59 9.89 34.71
C GLN A 438 23.93 9.45 33.39
N PRO A 439 24.67 8.77 32.48
CA PRO A 439 24.29 8.77 31.06
C PRO A 439 23.80 7.41 30.53
N CYS A 440 22.90 7.44 29.56
CA CYS A 440 22.47 6.26 28.81
C CYS A 440 23.31 6.05 27.53
N VAL A 441 24.30 5.17 27.64
CA VAL A 441 24.89 4.28 26.62
C VAL A 441 24.73 4.67 25.13
N ALA A 442 25.84 5.10 24.51
CA ALA A 442 26.01 5.10 23.05
C ALA A 442 27.23 4.22 22.66
N THR A 443 27.01 3.18 21.85
CA THR A 443 28.06 2.27 21.39
C THR A 443 28.78 2.80 20.15
N GLY A 444 30.04 3.20 20.29
CA GLY A 444 30.90 3.63 19.17
C GLY A 444 32.29 2.99 19.21
N SER A 445 32.53 1.95 18.40
CA SER A 445 33.84 1.30 18.30
C SER A 445 34.73 1.96 17.24
N ARG A 446 35.75 2.74 17.65
CA ARG A 446 36.79 3.26 16.75
C ARG A 446 38.14 2.56 16.93
N ARG A 447 38.71 2.24 15.76
CA ARG A 447 40.09 1.79 15.46
C ARG A 447 41.18 2.20 16.47
N ARG A 448 42.11 1.28 16.76
CA ARG A 448 43.51 1.58 17.13
C ARG A 448 44.49 0.92 16.15
N ARG A 449 45.66 1.54 15.98
CA ARG A 449 46.75 1.17 15.04
C ARG A 449 48.06 0.94 15.82
N ARG A 450 48.99 0.17 15.24
CA ARG A 450 50.33 -0.30 15.72
C ARG A 450 50.32 -1.69 16.40
N ALA A 451 51.29 -2.58 16.19
CA ALA A 451 52.37 -2.67 15.18
C ALA A 451 52.86 -4.14 15.05
N ARG A 452 53.64 -4.47 14.00
CA ARG A 452 54.31 -5.78 13.83
C ARG A 452 55.42 -6.02 14.88
N PRO A 453 55.82 -7.29 15.11
CA PRO A 453 57.02 -7.82 14.44
C PRO A 453 56.79 -9.15 13.70
N GLU A 454 57.86 -9.68 13.10
CA GLU A 454 57.90 -10.80 12.14
C GLU A 454 58.30 -12.14 12.80
N GLY A 455 58.03 -13.27 12.13
CA GLY A 455 58.48 -14.59 12.60
C GLY A 455 57.75 -15.80 11.99
N SER A 456 58.12 -16.20 10.77
CA SER A 456 57.93 -17.56 10.22
C SER A 456 59.25 -18.35 10.40
N PRO A 457 59.31 -19.71 10.31
CA PRO A 457 58.63 -20.53 9.30
C PRO A 457 58.18 -21.97 9.71
N ASP A 458 57.75 -22.74 8.68
CA ASP A 458 57.68 -24.22 8.58
C ASP A 458 56.63 -25.02 9.38
N ALA A 459 56.09 -26.17 8.90
CA ALA A 459 55.94 -26.74 7.55
C ALA A 459 55.00 -27.99 7.58
N ARG A 460 54.61 -28.50 6.40
CA ARG A 460 53.81 -29.74 6.10
C ARG A 460 52.28 -29.60 6.30
N ALA A 461 51.38 -29.72 5.32
CA ALA A 461 51.26 -30.40 4.00
C ALA A 461 50.61 -31.80 3.99
N SER A 462 49.35 -31.87 3.52
CA SER A 462 48.77 -32.94 2.69
C SER A 462 47.42 -32.46 2.12
N ARG A 463 47.33 -31.99 0.87
CA ARG A 463 47.05 -32.77 -0.36
C ARG A 463 45.72 -33.55 -0.37
N ARG A 464 44.74 -33.05 -1.12
CA ARG A 464 44.04 -33.76 -2.23
C ARG A 464 43.22 -32.79 -3.10
N SER A 465 43.12 -33.09 -4.39
CA SER A 465 42.42 -32.34 -5.46
C SER A 465 42.08 -33.34 -6.60
N PRO A 466 41.51 -32.94 -7.76
CA PRO A 466 40.10 -32.57 -7.92
C PRO A 466 39.41 -33.24 -9.13
N GLY A 467 38.13 -32.95 -9.37
CA GLY A 467 37.40 -33.23 -10.62
C GLY A 467 35.92 -32.80 -10.50
N ALA A 468 35.22 -32.35 -11.55
CA ALA A 468 35.61 -32.06 -12.92
C ALA A 468 34.77 -30.90 -13.49
N THR A 469 35.28 -30.22 -14.52
CA THR A 469 34.64 -29.08 -15.19
C THR A 469 33.75 -29.48 -16.36
N HIS A 470 32.60 -28.81 -16.53
CA HIS A 470 31.89 -28.76 -17.81
C HIS A 470 31.63 -27.32 -18.26
N ALA A 471 32.35 -26.90 -19.30
CA ALA A 471 32.02 -25.74 -20.11
C ALA A 471 31.51 -26.22 -21.49
N ARG A 472 30.45 -25.62 -22.02
CA ARG A 472 30.08 -25.76 -23.43
C ARG A 472 30.38 -24.45 -24.15
N ARG A 473 31.30 -24.51 -25.12
CA ARG A 473 31.59 -23.40 -26.05
C ARG A 473 30.62 -23.43 -27.23
N SER A 474 30.37 -22.23 -27.75
CA SER A 474 29.85 -21.96 -29.08
C SER A 474 30.75 -22.55 -30.18
N ARG A 475 30.15 -22.80 -31.35
CA ARG A 475 30.87 -22.97 -32.63
C ARG A 475 30.10 -22.23 -33.72
N SER A 476 30.79 -21.30 -34.37
CA SER A 476 30.49 -20.82 -35.72
C SER A 476 31.31 -21.61 -36.74
N ALA A 477 30.77 -21.78 -37.94
CA ALA A 477 31.50 -22.18 -39.14
C ALA A 477 30.71 -21.75 -40.38
N ASP A 478 31.40 -21.10 -41.32
CA ASP A 478 30.90 -20.68 -42.64
C ASP A 478 30.72 -21.87 -43.60
N GLY A 479 30.10 -21.64 -44.78
CA GLY A 479 30.40 -22.52 -45.93
C GLY A 479 29.31 -22.80 -46.98
N ASP A 480 28.83 -21.76 -47.67
CA ASP A 480 28.50 -21.77 -49.12
C ASP A 480 27.32 -22.60 -49.69
N SER A 481 26.85 -22.17 -50.87
CA SER A 481 25.71 -22.71 -51.63
C SER A 481 26.13 -23.70 -52.73
N PRO A 482 25.17 -24.36 -53.42
CA PRO A 482 24.99 -23.93 -54.83
C PRO A 482 23.54 -23.88 -55.32
N ALA A 483 23.34 -23.10 -56.38
CA ALA A 483 22.05 -22.81 -57.00
C ALA A 483 21.66 -23.79 -58.12
N ARG A 484 20.35 -23.89 -58.43
CA ARG A 484 19.75 -23.74 -59.78
C ARG A 484 18.20 -23.79 -59.71
N ARG A 485 17.49 -22.76 -60.20
CA ARG A 485 16.89 -22.59 -61.55
C ARG A 485 15.66 -23.48 -61.83
N ARG A 486 14.59 -23.06 -62.54
CA ARG A 486 14.18 -21.73 -63.09
C ARG A 486 12.78 -21.83 -63.72
N GLN A 487 12.03 -20.71 -63.70
CA GLN A 487 10.98 -20.22 -64.65
C GLN A 487 9.57 -20.10 -64.03
N GLY A 488 8.84 -18.98 -64.17
CA GLY A 488 9.26 -17.60 -64.52
C GLY A 488 8.25 -16.81 -65.38
N LYS A 489 8.27 -15.46 -65.24
CA LYS A 489 7.68 -14.45 -66.17
C LYS A 489 6.13 -14.46 -66.28
N ALA A 490 5.41 -13.46 -66.80
CA ALA A 490 5.69 -12.06 -67.21
C ALA A 490 4.34 -11.30 -67.42
N ASP A 491 4.22 -9.98 -67.58
CA ASP A 491 4.97 -8.78 -67.12
C ASP A 491 4.10 -7.53 -67.43
N GLY A 492 3.99 -6.54 -66.51
CA GLY A 492 3.48 -5.17 -66.79
C GLY A 492 2.03 -4.83 -66.36
N ALA A 493 1.61 -3.57 -66.22
CA ALA A 493 2.27 -2.26 -65.99
C ALA A 493 1.21 -1.13 -66.15
N SER A 494 1.36 -0.05 -65.37
CA SER A 494 0.80 1.30 -65.62
C SER A 494 -0.73 1.55 -65.48
N GLY A 495 -1.09 2.77 -65.03
CA GLY A 495 -2.49 3.22 -64.93
C GLY A 495 -2.78 4.34 -63.92
N ARG A 496 -2.21 5.55 -64.09
CA ARG A 496 -2.66 6.76 -63.37
C ARG A 496 -3.93 7.33 -64.02
N ALA A 497 -4.94 7.75 -63.26
CA ALA A 497 -5.73 8.96 -63.56
C ALA A 497 -6.61 9.47 -62.39
N ARG A 498 -6.75 10.80 -62.35
CA ARG A 498 -7.41 11.67 -61.37
C ARG A 498 -8.95 11.77 -61.50
N VAL A 499 -9.60 12.02 -60.35
CA VAL A 499 -10.62 13.08 -60.08
C VAL A 499 -11.90 13.18 -60.93
N ARG A 500 -13.06 13.15 -60.24
CA ARG A 500 -14.07 14.22 -60.38
C ARG A 500 -14.93 14.43 -59.12
N ARG A 501 -15.48 15.64 -59.01
CA ARG A 501 -16.25 16.21 -57.89
C ARG A 501 -17.60 16.70 -58.44
N GLY A 502 -18.63 16.78 -57.59
CA GLY A 502 -19.96 17.32 -57.91
C GLY A 502 -21.01 16.23 -58.18
N GLY A 503 -22.29 16.41 -57.86
CA GLY A 503 -22.98 17.53 -57.20
C GLY A 503 -24.35 17.06 -56.70
N GLY A 504 -24.98 17.78 -55.76
CA GLY A 504 -26.18 17.28 -55.07
C GLY A 504 -27.50 17.57 -55.78
N ALA A 505 -28.59 17.01 -55.24
CA ALA A 505 -29.95 17.55 -55.33
C ALA A 505 -30.79 17.01 -54.16
N GLN A 506 -31.64 17.87 -53.59
CA GLN A 506 -32.72 17.48 -52.67
C GLN A 506 -33.95 17.06 -53.49
N ALA A 507 -34.78 16.17 -52.95
CA ALA A 507 -36.21 16.13 -53.22
C ALA A 507 -36.96 15.57 -52.01
N THR A 508 -38.06 16.22 -51.67
CA THR A 508 -38.96 15.91 -50.54
C THR A 508 -40.21 15.16 -51.01
N GLU A 509 -41.09 14.84 -50.05
CA GLU A 509 -42.46 14.33 -50.22
C GLU A 509 -42.59 12.82 -50.51
N GLY A 510 -43.61 12.11 -50.01
CA GLY A 510 -44.78 12.59 -49.25
C GLY A 510 -45.43 11.52 -48.37
N LYS A 511 -46.43 11.94 -47.60
CA LYS A 511 -47.22 11.12 -46.67
C LYS A 511 -48.13 10.13 -47.40
N THR A 512 -48.32 8.98 -46.77
CA THR A 512 -49.65 8.41 -46.46
C THR A 512 -49.58 7.85 -45.05
#